data_AF-A0A952U6F1-F1
#
_entry.id   AF-A0A952U6F1-F1
#
_cell.length_a   1.000
_cell.length_b   1.000
_cell.length_c   1.000
_cell.angle_alpha   90.00
_cell.angle_beta   90.00
_cell.angle_gamma   90.00
#
_symmetry.space_group_name_H-M   'P 1'
#
loop_
_entity.id
_entity.type
_entity.pdbx_description
1 polymer ?
#
loop_
_entity_poly.entity_id
_entity_poly.type
_entity_poly.pdbx_seq_one_letter_code
_entity_poly.pdbx_strand_id
1 'polypeptide(L)'
;MTRQAVATIAQPDLPTIDLYFCAADNRRQAQIAIDAGIRYGAQLPGRVHQPIEFADQNWRRPRRAEYIEALRTHKPQLCTVLDWEREEQLSEVLGWAEDAAAIVDTVIIIPKVWNGIRMIPTAIGGKSIRLGIPCGPHQHTAPPFFEFGRRPVHVLGGQPHRQMAIAHYLNVVSVDCSVTAYMAREKCAFWTYKRERGAKSRWWAQLQEVGLGDYGKDAMYEALTRSCANVVCGWQLFLAGTLQPLKIRGRYR
;
A
#
# COMPACT_ATOMS: atom_id res chain seq x y z
N MET A 1 23.47 35.12 26.59
CA MET A 1 23.10 33.69 26.42
C MET A 1 22.60 33.50 24.99
N THR A 2 23.49 33.06 24.12
CA THR A 2 23.27 33.02 22.66
C THR A 2 22.57 31.71 22.29
N ARG A 3 21.36 31.78 21.73
CA ARG A 3 20.65 30.63 21.17
C ARG A 3 21.44 30.10 19.97
N GLN A 4 22.00 28.90 20.09
CA GLN A 4 22.50 28.17 18.92
C GLN A 4 21.31 27.77 18.06
N ALA A 5 21.26 28.33 16.85
CA ALA A 5 20.39 27.85 15.79
C ALA A 5 20.82 26.42 15.42
N VAL A 6 19.90 25.48 15.58
CA VAL A 6 20.06 24.13 15.04
C VAL A 6 20.02 24.27 13.52
N ALA A 7 21.16 24.06 12.88
CA ALA A 7 21.25 24.03 11.43
C ALA A 7 20.35 22.91 10.91
N THR A 8 19.28 23.28 10.20
CA THR A 8 18.47 22.34 9.43
C THR A 8 19.33 21.85 8.28
N ILE A 9 19.91 20.66 8.43
CA ILE A 9 20.56 19.97 7.33
C ILE A 9 19.45 19.68 6.32
N ALA A 10 19.47 20.37 5.18
CA ALA A 10 18.66 20.00 4.02
C ALA A 10 19.09 18.57 3.64
N GLN A 11 18.25 17.59 3.97
CA GLN A 11 18.47 16.23 3.49
C GLN A 11 18.27 16.25 1.97
N PRO A 12 19.17 15.65 1.18
CA PRO A 12 18.92 15.45 -0.24
C PRO A 12 17.56 14.75 -0.40
N ASP A 13 16.82 15.06 -1.48
CA ASP A 13 15.52 14.47 -1.79
C ASP A 13 15.62 12.94 -1.75
N LEU A 14 15.39 12.36 -0.56
CA LEU A 14 15.37 10.93 -0.37
C LEU A 14 14.23 10.42 -1.26
N PRO A 15 14.44 9.32 -2.01
CA PRO A 15 13.38 8.77 -2.83
C PRO A 15 12.14 8.54 -1.97
N THR A 16 11.06 9.27 -2.26
CA THR A 16 9.81 9.19 -1.50
C THR A 16 8.99 8.02 -2.02
N ILE A 17 8.44 7.23 -1.10
CA ILE A 17 7.46 6.20 -1.42
C ILE A 17 6.06 6.69 -1.06
N ASP A 18 5.09 6.49 -1.95
CA ASP A 18 3.70 6.81 -1.62
C ASP A 18 3.10 5.72 -0.74
N LEU A 19 2.68 6.10 0.45
CA LEU A 19 1.95 5.22 1.37
C LEU A 19 0.46 5.49 1.20
N TYR A 20 -0.31 4.47 0.83
CA TYR A 20 -1.76 4.54 0.74
C TYR A 20 -2.40 3.74 1.87
N PHE A 21 -3.46 4.26 2.45
CA PHE A 21 -4.33 3.53 3.36
C PHE A 21 -5.66 3.27 2.65
N CYS A 22 -5.77 2.10 2.01
CA CYS A 22 -6.99 1.72 1.32
C CYS A 22 -8.01 1.13 2.31
N ALA A 23 -8.95 1.96 2.75
CA ALA A 23 -10.02 1.53 3.64
C ALA A 23 -11.32 2.27 3.30
N ALA A 24 -12.34 1.51 2.90
CA ALA A 24 -13.69 2.04 2.79
C ALA A 24 -14.39 2.02 4.17
N ASP A 25 -15.42 2.86 4.31
CA ASP A 25 -16.45 2.74 5.37
C ASP A 25 -15.94 2.88 6.83
N ASN A 26 -14.89 3.67 7.08
CA ASN A 26 -14.54 4.09 8.44
C ASN A 26 -13.86 5.48 8.50
N ARG A 27 -14.68 6.52 8.77
CA ARG A 27 -14.23 7.92 8.82
C ARG A 27 -13.07 8.17 9.80
N ARG A 28 -13.08 7.56 10.99
CA ARG A 28 -12.04 7.81 12.01
C ARG A 28 -10.71 7.15 11.64
N GLN A 29 -10.74 5.97 11.03
CA GLN A 29 -9.51 5.33 10.53
C GLN A 29 -8.90 6.12 9.36
N ALA A 30 -9.73 6.62 8.44
CA ALA A 30 -9.27 7.49 7.36
C ALA A 30 -8.55 8.73 7.90
N GLN A 31 -9.14 9.39 8.90
CA GLN A 31 -8.53 10.57 9.52
C GLN A 31 -7.19 10.24 10.18
N ILE A 32 -7.11 9.14 10.95
CA ILE A 32 -5.86 8.72 11.60
C ILE A 32 -4.73 8.49 10.58
N ALA A 33 -5.04 7.86 9.45
CA ALA A 33 -4.04 7.64 8.41
C ALA A 33 -3.55 8.96 7.77
N ILE A 34 -4.49 9.86 7.46
CA ILE A 34 -4.19 11.19 6.91
C ILE A 34 -3.32 12.00 7.88
N ASP A 35 -3.68 12.02 9.17
CA ASP A 35 -2.94 12.75 10.20
C ASP A 35 -1.51 12.23 10.38
N ALA A 36 -1.28 10.95 10.09
CA ALA A 36 0.06 10.35 10.09
C ALA A 36 0.87 10.62 8.82
N GLY A 37 0.28 11.26 7.80
CA GLY A 37 0.93 11.52 6.50
C GLY A 37 0.79 10.36 5.50
N ILE A 38 -0.19 9.47 5.69
CA ILE A 38 -0.52 8.39 4.73
C ILE A 38 -1.67 8.87 3.85
N ARG A 39 -1.51 8.75 2.53
CA ARG A 39 -2.54 9.13 1.55
C ARG A 39 -3.75 8.24 1.68
N TYR A 40 -4.95 8.80 1.54
CA TYR A 40 -6.17 8.03 1.71
C TYR A 40 -6.58 7.34 0.40
N GLY A 41 -7.02 6.09 0.50
CA GLY A 41 -7.63 5.36 -0.61
C GLY A 41 -8.86 4.59 -0.17
N ALA A 42 -9.62 4.10 -1.13
CA ALA A 42 -10.81 3.30 -0.85
C ALA A 42 -11.02 2.21 -1.91
N GLN A 43 -11.61 1.10 -1.48
CA GLN A 43 -12.16 0.14 -2.42
C GLN A 43 -13.49 0.68 -2.96
N LEU A 44 -13.56 0.90 -4.28
CA LEU A 44 -14.77 1.41 -4.94
C LEU A 44 -15.62 0.25 -5.48
N PRO A 45 -16.96 0.40 -5.56
CA PRO A 45 -17.78 1.59 -5.26
C PRO A 45 -18.20 1.71 -3.77
N GLY A 46 -17.33 1.31 -2.84
CA GLY A 46 -17.59 1.45 -1.39
C GLY A 46 -17.73 2.91 -0.94
N ARG A 47 -18.22 3.09 0.30
CA ARG A 47 -18.41 4.42 0.90
C ARG A 47 -17.07 5.11 1.16
N VAL A 48 -16.95 6.34 0.65
CA VAL A 48 -15.79 7.22 0.82
C VAL A 48 -16.13 8.34 1.82
N HIS A 49 -15.21 8.64 2.75
CA HIS A 49 -15.42 9.65 3.80
C HIS A 49 -14.52 10.89 3.70
N GLN A 50 -13.48 10.82 2.88
CA GLN A 50 -12.49 11.87 2.62
C GLN A 50 -12.08 11.78 1.14
N PRO A 51 -11.55 12.85 0.51
CA PRO A 51 -10.98 12.75 -0.83
C PRO A 51 -9.96 11.60 -0.92
N ILE A 52 -10.08 10.77 -1.94
CA ILE A 52 -9.20 9.62 -2.15
C ILE A 52 -8.16 9.95 -3.22
N GLU A 53 -6.94 9.48 -3.00
CA GLU A 53 -5.86 9.55 -3.98
C GLU A 53 -5.66 8.19 -4.67
N PHE A 54 -6.11 7.10 -4.03
CA PHE A 54 -6.04 5.74 -4.56
C PHE A 54 -7.41 5.06 -4.54
N ALA A 55 -7.78 4.43 -5.66
CA ALA A 55 -8.94 3.55 -5.73
C ALA A 55 -8.53 2.10 -5.99
N ASP A 56 -9.02 1.19 -5.15
CA ASP A 56 -8.91 -0.25 -5.39
C ASP A 56 -10.23 -0.80 -5.95
N GLN A 57 -10.16 -1.66 -6.96
CA GLN A 57 -11.33 -2.35 -7.49
C GLN A 57 -11.69 -3.55 -6.61
N ASN A 58 -12.98 -3.86 -6.50
CA ASN A 58 -13.42 -5.06 -5.79
C ASN A 58 -13.23 -6.32 -6.63
N TRP A 59 -12.05 -6.92 -6.54
CA TRP A 59 -11.68 -8.10 -7.33
C TRP A 59 -12.58 -9.32 -7.08
N ARG A 60 -13.23 -9.41 -5.92
CA ARG A 60 -14.13 -10.53 -5.58
C ARG A 60 -15.47 -10.44 -6.30
N ARG A 61 -15.89 -9.22 -6.63
CA ARG A 61 -17.16 -8.91 -7.29
C ARG A 61 -16.92 -7.74 -8.25
N PRO A 62 -16.16 -7.95 -9.33
CA PRO A 62 -15.78 -6.87 -10.23
C PRO A 62 -17.03 -6.33 -10.94
N ARG A 63 -17.22 -5.02 -10.90
CA ARG A 63 -18.35 -4.32 -11.52
C ARG A 63 -17.84 -3.11 -12.28
N ARG A 64 -17.40 -3.32 -13.53
CA ARG A 64 -16.72 -2.30 -14.36
C ARG A 64 -17.50 -0.99 -14.42
N ALA A 65 -18.77 -1.05 -14.80
CA ALA A 65 -19.59 0.16 -14.99
C ALA A 65 -19.72 0.98 -13.70
N GLU A 66 -20.06 0.35 -12.57
CA GLU A 66 -20.15 1.01 -11.26
C GLU A 66 -18.80 1.56 -10.80
N TYR A 67 -17.73 0.81 -11.03
CA TYR A 67 -16.37 1.21 -10.66
C TYR A 67 -15.90 2.43 -11.44
N ILE A 68 -16.04 2.41 -12.78
CA ILE A 68 -15.66 3.54 -13.64
C ILE A 68 -16.46 4.79 -13.28
N GLU A 69 -17.76 4.67 -12.96
CA GLU A 69 -18.56 5.81 -12.53
C GLU A 69 -18.10 6.36 -11.17
N ALA A 70 -17.75 5.48 -10.22
CA ALA A 70 -17.15 5.90 -8.96
C ALA A 70 -15.79 6.60 -9.18
N LEU A 71 -14.97 6.15 -10.13
CA LEU A 71 -13.73 6.85 -10.51
C LEU A 71 -14.02 8.25 -11.06
N ARG A 72 -15.03 8.43 -11.92
CA ARG A 72 -15.41 9.77 -12.44
C ARG A 72 -15.84 10.72 -11.32
N THR A 73 -16.54 10.17 -10.32
CA THR A 73 -17.02 10.91 -9.16
C THR A 73 -15.86 11.36 -8.26
N HIS A 74 -14.94 10.44 -7.93
CA HIS A 74 -13.92 10.69 -6.92
C HIS A 74 -12.57 11.16 -7.48
N LYS A 75 -12.29 10.91 -8.76
CA LYS A 75 -11.07 11.30 -9.49
C LYS A 75 -9.77 11.06 -8.71
N PRO A 76 -9.52 9.82 -8.24
CA PRO A 76 -8.25 9.51 -7.58
C PRO A 76 -7.08 9.69 -8.54
N GLN A 77 -5.88 9.94 -8.00
CA GLN A 77 -4.66 10.04 -8.81
C GLN A 77 -4.33 8.71 -9.52
N LEU A 78 -4.59 7.58 -8.86
CA LEU A 78 -4.33 6.26 -9.39
C LEU A 78 -5.37 5.23 -8.96
N CYS A 79 -5.51 4.16 -9.74
CA CYS A 79 -6.44 3.09 -9.42
C CYS A 79 -5.93 1.71 -9.85
N THR A 80 -6.42 0.63 -9.22
CA THR A 80 -6.27 -0.72 -9.78
C THR A 80 -7.35 -1.00 -10.83
N VAL A 81 -7.07 -1.95 -11.71
CA VAL A 81 -8.06 -2.57 -12.60
C VAL A 81 -8.12 -4.07 -12.32
N LEU A 82 -8.97 -4.78 -13.08
CA LEU A 82 -9.12 -6.23 -12.97
C LEU A 82 -7.76 -6.94 -12.95
N ASP A 83 -7.59 -7.86 -11.99
CA ASP A 83 -6.40 -8.71 -11.92
C ASP A 83 -6.29 -9.56 -13.18
N TRP A 84 -5.09 -9.60 -13.79
CA TRP A 84 -4.84 -10.42 -14.97
C TRP A 84 -4.45 -11.82 -14.55
N GLU A 85 -5.46 -12.68 -14.33
CA GLU A 85 -5.27 -14.02 -13.79
C GLU A 85 -4.95 -15.09 -14.85
N ARG A 86 -5.50 -14.94 -16.05
CA ARG A 86 -5.39 -15.90 -17.17
C ARG A 86 -5.09 -15.18 -18.48
N GLU A 87 -4.34 -15.84 -19.37
CA GLU A 87 -3.87 -15.25 -20.63
C GLU A 87 -5.01 -14.62 -21.45
N GLU A 88 -6.13 -15.32 -21.58
CA GLU A 88 -7.30 -14.90 -22.35
C GLU A 88 -7.99 -13.63 -21.80
N GLN A 89 -7.71 -13.24 -20.56
CA GLN A 89 -8.28 -12.05 -19.94
C GLN A 89 -7.55 -10.75 -20.30
N LEU A 90 -6.41 -10.82 -21.00
CA LEU A 90 -5.58 -9.65 -21.26
C LEU A 90 -6.37 -8.53 -21.95
N SER A 91 -7.19 -8.86 -22.95
CA SER A 91 -8.01 -7.87 -23.67
C SER A 91 -9.03 -7.20 -22.75
N GLU A 92 -9.65 -7.94 -21.85
CA GLU A 92 -10.57 -7.40 -20.85
C GLU A 92 -9.85 -6.45 -19.90
N VAL A 93 -8.72 -6.87 -19.33
CA VAL A 93 -7.91 -6.06 -18.40
C VAL A 93 -7.44 -4.77 -19.05
N LEU A 94 -6.97 -4.82 -20.30
CA LEU A 94 -6.57 -3.63 -21.05
C LEU A 94 -7.77 -2.73 -21.35
N GLY A 95 -8.95 -3.29 -21.64
CA GLY A 95 -10.17 -2.51 -21.77
C GLY A 95 -10.55 -1.77 -20.49
N TRP A 96 -10.43 -2.40 -19.31
CA TRP A 96 -10.60 -1.69 -18.03
C TRP A 96 -9.58 -0.57 -17.87
N ALA A 97 -8.33 -0.81 -18.26
CA ALA A 97 -7.26 0.17 -18.17
C ALA A 97 -7.47 1.38 -19.10
N GLU A 98 -8.02 1.17 -20.30
CA GLU A 98 -8.39 2.25 -21.22
C GLU A 98 -9.48 3.15 -20.62
N ASP A 99 -10.56 2.58 -20.08
CA ASP A 99 -11.62 3.35 -19.44
C ASP A 99 -11.09 4.15 -18.24
N ALA A 100 -10.25 3.52 -17.42
CA ALA A 100 -9.68 4.14 -16.24
C ALA A 100 -8.68 5.25 -16.60
N ALA A 101 -7.84 5.04 -17.62
CA ALA A 101 -6.84 6.01 -18.07
C ALA A 101 -7.46 7.32 -18.61
N ALA A 102 -8.73 7.31 -19.01
CA ALA A 102 -9.45 8.53 -19.34
C ALA A 102 -9.73 9.43 -18.11
N ILE A 103 -9.58 8.89 -16.89
CA ILE A 103 -10.00 9.54 -15.63
C ILE A 103 -8.83 9.79 -14.69
N VAL A 104 -7.92 8.82 -14.54
CA VAL A 104 -6.81 8.85 -13.55
C VAL A 104 -5.46 9.10 -14.22
N ASP A 105 -4.43 9.43 -13.44
CA ASP A 105 -3.08 9.66 -13.98
C ASP A 105 -2.23 8.40 -14.08
N THR A 106 -2.52 7.39 -13.26
CA THR A 106 -1.82 6.11 -13.27
C THR A 106 -2.78 4.96 -13.07
N VAL A 107 -2.71 3.96 -13.96
CA VAL A 107 -3.46 2.72 -13.81
C VAL A 107 -2.52 1.61 -13.31
N ILE A 108 -2.95 0.88 -12.29
CA ILE A 108 -2.25 -0.28 -11.76
C ILE A 108 -2.83 -1.54 -12.38
N ILE A 109 -2.02 -2.27 -13.13
CA ILE A 109 -2.35 -3.61 -13.64
C ILE A 109 -1.64 -4.66 -12.78
N ILE A 110 -2.38 -5.68 -12.36
CA ILE A 110 -1.92 -6.72 -11.43
C ILE A 110 -1.70 -8.02 -12.21
N PRO A 111 -0.50 -8.29 -12.73
CA PRO A 111 -0.23 -9.52 -13.46
C PRO A 111 -0.17 -10.72 -12.51
N LYS A 112 -0.79 -11.84 -12.92
CA LYS A 112 -0.62 -13.16 -12.33
C LYS A 112 -0.27 -14.25 -13.37
N VAL A 113 -0.19 -13.85 -14.64
CA VAL A 113 0.23 -14.70 -15.76
C VAL A 113 1.76 -14.71 -15.88
N TRP A 114 2.35 -15.90 -15.94
CA TRP A 114 3.79 -16.10 -16.12
C TRP A 114 4.28 -15.65 -17.50
N ASN A 115 5.46 -15.01 -17.58
CA ASN A 115 5.99 -14.35 -18.77
C ASN A 115 5.04 -13.32 -19.40
N GLY A 116 4.01 -12.88 -18.66
CA GLY A 116 2.95 -12.02 -19.14
C GLY A 116 3.31 -10.54 -19.13
N ILE A 117 4.18 -10.09 -18.21
CA ILE A 117 4.42 -8.66 -17.95
C ILE A 117 4.86 -7.89 -19.21
N ARG A 118 5.61 -8.54 -20.11
CA ARG A 118 6.05 -7.96 -21.39
C ARG A 118 4.90 -7.55 -22.32
N MET A 119 3.71 -8.13 -22.14
CA MET A 119 2.50 -7.82 -22.90
C MET A 119 1.78 -6.58 -22.37
N ILE A 120 2.13 -6.11 -21.17
CA ILE A 120 1.50 -4.96 -20.53
C ILE A 120 2.24 -3.70 -20.97
N PRO A 121 1.58 -2.76 -21.67
CA PRO A 121 2.23 -1.54 -22.12
C PRO A 121 2.72 -0.70 -20.94
N THR A 122 3.64 0.22 -21.20
CA THR A 122 4.13 1.18 -20.21
C THR A 122 3.16 2.34 -19.99
N ALA A 123 2.30 2.61 -20.96
CA ALA A 123 1.28 3.65 -20.91
C ALA A 123 0.03 3.24 -21.72
N ILE A 124 -1.14 3.75 -21.34
CA ILE A 124 -2.43 3.61 -22.06
C ILE A 124 -3.12 4.96 -22.04
N GLY A 125 -3.64 5.42 -23.18
CA GLY A 125 -4.30 6.73 -23.27
C GLY A 125 -3.41 7.91 -22.85
N GLY A 126 -2.08 7.78 -23.01
CA GLY A 126 -1.10 8.77 -22.54
C GLY A 126 -0.87 8.78 -21.01
N LYS A 127 -1.53 7.90 -20.25
CA LYS A 127 -1.36 7.74 -18.80
C LYS A 127 -0.43 6.60 -18.46
N SER A 128 0.24 6.69 -17.31
CA SER A 128 1.26 5.73 -16.90
C SER A 128 0.66 4.41 -16.42
N ILE A 129 1.34 3.29 -16.71
CA ILE A 129 1.01 1.97 -16.15
C ILE A 129 2.03 1.58 -15.07
N ARG A 130 1.52 1.38 -13.86
CA ARG A 130 2.24 0.82 -12.71
C ARG A 130 1.89 -0.66 -12.56
N LEU A 131 2.85 -1.50 -12.19
CA LEU A 131 2.59 -2.92 -11.96
C LEU A 131 2.19 -3.15 -10.50
N GLY A 132 1.12 -3.89 -10.26
CA GLY A 132 0.72 -4.32 -8.92
C GLY A 132 1.37 -5.64 -8.55
N ILE A 133 1.81 -5.78 -7.30
CA ILE A 133 2.27 -7.06 -6.75
C ILE A 133 1.63 -7.36 -5.40
N PRO A 134 0.95 -8.51 -5.22
CA PRO A 134 0.39 -8.88 -3.92
C PRO A 134 1.49 -9.23 -2.90
N CYS A 135 1.43 -8.65 -1.70
CA CYS A 135 2.30 -8.96 -0.56
C CYS A 135 1.55 -9.66 0.61
N GLY A 136 0.25 -9.89 0.42
CA GLY A 136 -0.63 -10.55 1.40
C GLY A 136 -0.79 -12.06 1.19
N PRO A 137 -1.94 -12.64 1.55
CA PRO A 137 -2.24 -14.07 1.39
C PRO A 137 -2.09 -14.58 -0.06
N HIS A 138 -2.36 -13.71 -1.03
CA HIS A 138 -2.30 -14.01 -2.47
C HIS A 138 -0.92 -13.78 -3.10
N GLN A 139 0.13 -13.53 -2.31
CA GLN A 139 1.49 -13.29 -2.82
C GLN A 139 2.01 -14.40 -3.76
N HIS A 140 1.52 -15.63 -3.60
CA HIS A 140 1.90 -16.80 -4.40
C HIS A 140 1.37 -16.76 -5.83
N THR A 141 0.48 -15.82 -6.14
CA THR A 141 -0.10 -15.63 -7.48
C THR A 141 0.72 -14.66 -8.33
N ALA A 142 1.71 -13.96 -7.75
CA ALA A 142 2.57 -13.04 -8.49
C ALA A 142 3.56 -13.81 -9.40
N PRO A 143 3.87 -13.29 -10.59
CA PRO A 143 5.01 -13.75 -11.37
C PRO A 143 6.35 -13.53 -10.63
N PRO A 144 7.44 -14.18 -11.07
CA PRO A 144 8.77 -13.96 -10.52
C PRO A 144 9.20 -12.50 -10.60
N PHE A 145 10.02 -12.07 -9.64
CA PHE A 145 10.47 -10.68 -9.55
C PHE A 145 11.26 -10.21 -10.77
N PHE A 146 12.00 -11.10 -11.44
CA PHE A 146 12.78 -10.72 -12.62
C PHE A 146 11.90 -10.19 -13.77
N GLU A 147 10.63 -10.61 -13.87
CA GLU A 147 9.72 -10.14 -14.92
C GLU A 147 9.34 -8.65 -14.76
N PHE A 148 9.36 -8.12 -13.53
CA PHE A 148 9.02 -6.73 -13.25
C PHE A 148 10.12 -5.76 -13.72
N GLY A 149 11.37 -6.21 -13.79
CA GLY A 149 12.51 -5.40 -14.20
C GLY A 149 12.59 -4.08 -13.42
N ARG A 150 12.69 -2.95 -14.15
CA ARG A 150 12.72 -1.59 -13.56
C ARG A 150 11.35 -0.89 -13.57
N ARG A 151 10.27 -1.59 -13.96
CA ARG A 151 8.91 -1.00 -14.02
C ARG A 151 8.51 -0.51 -12.62
N PRO A 152 7.81 0.64 -12.51
CA PRO A 152 7.32 1.10 -11.22
C PRO A 152 6.30 0.12 -10.64
N VAL A 153 6.42 -0.20 -9.36
CA VAL A 153 5.60 -1.20 -8.66
C VAL A 153 4.78 -0.57 -7.54
N HIS A 154 3.52 -0.98 -7.45
CA HIS A 154 2.65 -0.80 -6.30
C HIS A 154 2.55 -2.13 -5.53
N VAL A 155 2.87 -2.14 -4.24
CA VAL A 155 2.75 -3.34 -3.40
C VAL A 155 1.37 -3.37 -2.74
N LEU A 156 0.57 -4.38 -3.06
CA LEU A 156 -0.81 -4.53 -2.62
C LEU A 156 -0.87 -5.28 -1.28
N GLY A 157 -1.37 -4.58 -0.25
CA GLY A 157 -1.54 -5.08 1.10
C GLY A 157 -0.26 -5.70 1.69
N GLY A 158 -0.43 -6.66 2.60
CA GLY A 158 0.69 -7.34 3.24
C GLY A 158 1.32 -6.54 4.39
N GLN A 159 2.30 -7.14 5.06
CA GLN A 159 2.90 -6.57 6.27
C GLN A 159 4.04 -5.59 5.90
N PRO A 160 4.21 -4.45 6.61
CA PRO A 160 5.19 -3.42 6.22
C PRO A 160 6.62 -3.94 6.04
N HIS A 161 7.11 -4.79 6.95
CA HIS A 161 8.45 -5.39 6.83
C HIS A 161 8.61 -6.33 5.62
N ARG A 162 7.51 -6.93 5.12
CA ARG A 162 7.53 -7.72 3.87
C ARG A 162 7.49 -6.83 2.65
N GLN A 163 6.72 -5.74 2.70
CA GLN A 163 6.70 -4.74 1.63
C GLN A 163 8.09 -4.14 1.42
N MET A 164 8.78 -3.75 2.49
CA MET A 164 10.17 -3.28 2.44
C MET A 164 11.14 -4.35 1.90
N ALA A 165 10.89 -5.62 2.23
CA ALA A 165 11.66 -6.72 1.66
C ALA A 165 11.46 -6.85 0.15
N ILE A 166 10.25 -6.62 -0.38
CA ILE A 166 9.98 -6.58 -1.82
C ILE A 166 10.65 -5.35 -2.46
N ALA A 167 10.57 -4.19 -1.80
CA ALA A 167 11.20 -2.95 -2.25
C ALA A 167 12.73 -3.02 -2.34
N HIS A 168 13.35 -3.99 -1.66
CA HIS A 168 14.77 -4.28 -1.84
C HIS A 168 15.11 -4.87 -3.22
N TYR A 169 14.16 -5.56 -3.87
CA TYR A 169 14.37 -6.25 -5.14
C TYR A 169 13.70 -5.55 -6.34
N LEU A 170 12.63 -4.80 -6.09
CA LEU A 170 11.81 -4.18 -7.14
C LEU A 170 11.82 -2.65 -7.03
N ASN A 171 11.53 -1.97 -8.13
CA ASN A 171 11.30 -0.53 -8.15
C ASN A 171 9.93 -0.18 -7.54
N VAL A 172 9.80 -0.37 -6.23
CA VAL A 172 8.58 -0.05 -5.49
C VAL A 172 8.48 1.46 -5.28
N VAL A 173 7.42 2.04 -5.83
CA VAL A 173 7.14 3.49 -5.74
C VAL A 173 5.91 3.79 -4.88
N SER A 174 5.13 2.77 -4.51
CA SER A 174 3.97 2.93 -3.64
C SER A 174 3.56 1.62 -2.97
N VAL A 175 2.87 1.70 -1.83
CA VAL A 175 2.34 0.54 -1.10
C VAL A 175 0.96 0.81 -0.50
N ASP A 176 0.16 -0.24 -0.33
CA ASP A 176 -1.08 -0.21 0.48
C ASP A 176 -0.84 -0.72 1.91
N CYS A 177 -1.20 0.09 2.89
CA CYS A 177 -1.01 -0.12 4.32
C CYS A 177 -2.27 -0.62 5.05
N SER A 178 -3.32 -1.05 4.33
CA SER A 178 -4.61 -1.50 4.86
C SER A 178 -4.53 -2.59 5.96
N VAL A 179 -3.48 -3.42 5.98
CA VAL A 179 -3.27 -4.44 7.04
C VAL A 179 -3.19 -3.84 8.44
N THR A 180 -2.78 -2.58 8.56
CA THR A 180 -2.66 -1.88 9.85
C THR A 180 -4.01 -1.75 10.54
N ALA A 181 -5.07 -1.43 9.80
CA ALA A 181 -6.43 -1.40 10.31
C ALA A 181 -6.96 -2.77 10.70
N TYR A 182 -6.66 -3.80 9.91
CA TYR A 182 -7.02 -5.18 10.26
C TYR A 182 -6.40 -5.58 11.61
N MET A 183 -5.10 -5.37 11.79
CA MET A 183 -4.40 -5.75 13.04
C MET A 183 -4.87 -4.92 14.24
N ALA A 184 -5.15 -3.64 14.03
CA ALA A 184 -5.68 -2.77 15.07
C ALA A 184 -7.09 -3.18 15.51
N ARG A 185 -7.99 -3.49 14.56
CA ARG A 185 -9.37 -3.89 14.82
C ARG A 185 -9.47 -5.26 15.48
N GLU A 186 -8.77 -6.25 14.93
CA GLU A 186 -8.93 -7.64 15.38
C GLU A 186 -8.11 -7.96 16.64
N LYS A 187 -7.03 -7.20 16.91
CA LYS A 187 -6.06 -7.56 17.96
C LYS A 187 -5.61 -6.41 18.84
N CYS A 188 -6.11 -5.19 18.63
CA CYS A 188 -5.58 -3.99 19.29
C CYS A 188 -4.05 -3.93 19.20
N ALA A 189 -3.51 -4.34 18.04
CA ALA A 189 -2.09 -4.48 17.79
C ALA A 189 -1.60 -3.42 16.80
N PHE A 190 -0.42 -2.88 17.06
CA PHE A 190 0.23 -1.90 16.20
C PHE A 190 1.51 -2.46 15.60
N TRP A 191 1.80 -2.05 14.36
CA TRP A 191 3.06 -2.44 13.73
C TRP A 191 4.22 -1.68 14.38
N THR A 192 5.37 -2.33 14.52
CA THR A 192 6.61 -1.69 14.97
C THR A 192 7.77 -2.18 14.11
N TYR A 193 8.72 -1.29 13.80
CA TYR A 193 9.95 -1.64 13.07
C TYR A 193 11.06 -2.13 14.01
N LYS A 194 10.87 -1.98 15.33
CA LYS A 194 11.74 -2.48 16.39
C LYS A 194 10.96 -3.46 17.24
N ARG A 195 11.62 -4.44 17.85
CA ARG A 195 10.92 -5.35 18.76
C ARG A 195 10.59 -4.58 20.05
N GLU A 196 9.29 -4.44 20.35
CA GLU A 196 8.87 -3.89 21.64
C GLU A 196 9.19 -4.85 22.80
N ARG A 197 9.61 -4.28 23.93
CA ARG A 197 9.83 -5.05 25.16
C ARG A 197 8.48 -5.55 25.69
N GLY A 198 8.38 -6.84 25.98
CA GLY A 198 7.15 -7.47 26.46
C GLY A 198 6.23 -8.00 25.36
N ALA A 199 6.37 -7.52 24.12
CA ALA A 199 5.57 -8.03 23.01
C ALA A 199 5.92 -9.49 22.66
N LYS A 200 4.88 -10.30 22.45
CA LYS A 200 5.03 -11.70 22.01
C LYS A 200 5.43 -11.77 20.53
N SER A 201 4.82 -10.91 19.72
CA SER A 201 5.15 -10.78 18.30
C SER A 201 6.30 -9.80 18.09
N ARG A 202 7.21 -10.13 17.19
CA ARG A 202 8.31 -9.23 16.80
C ARG A 202 7.82 -7.93 16.17
N TRP A 203 6.74 -7.99 15.40
CA TRP A 203 6.32 -6.92 14.50
C TRP A 203 4.97 -6.30 14.86
N TRP A 204 4.18 -6.98 15.69
CA TRP A 204 2.80 -6.59 15.99
C TRP A 204 2.59 -6.63 17.50
N ALA A 205 3.01 -5.56 18.18
CA ALA A 205 2.84 -5.45 19.62
C ALA A 205 1.36 -5.16 19.94
N GLN A 206 0.79 -5.89 20.90
CA GLN A 206 -0.54 -5.58 21.42
C GLN A 206 -0.40 -4.56 22.56
N LEU A 207 -1.31 -3.57 22.62
CA LEU A 207 -1.25 -2.50 23.64
C LEU A 207 -1.11 -3.04 25.07
N GLN A 208 -1.84 -4.11 25.40
CA GLN A 208 -1.80 -4.75 26.72
C GLN A 208 -0.47 -5.45 27.01
N GLU A 209 0.18 -6.07 26.00
CA GLU A 209 1.44 -6.80 26.18
C GLU A 209 2.62 -5.88 26.54
N VAL A 210 2.56 -4.64 26.09
CA VAL A 210 3.63 -3.65 26.27
C VAL A 210 3.32 -2.63 27.36
N GLY A 211 2.28 -2.86 28.16
CA GLY A 211 1.94 -2.02 29.31
C GLY A 211 1.50 -0.60 28.95
N LEU A 212 0.95 -0.38 27.76
CA LEU A 212 0.51 0.94 27.30
C LEU A 212 -0.86 1.37 27.85
N GLY A 213 -1.48 0.55 28.69
CA GLY A 213 -2.75 0.83 29.36
C GLY A 213 -3.98 0.22 28.65
N ASP A 214 -5.13 0.44 29.27
CA ASP A 214 -6.45 0.08 28.74
C ASP A 214 -7.11 1.32 28.11
N TYR A 215 -7.40 1.23 26.81
CA TYR A 215 -8.05 2.29 26.04
C TYR A 215 -9.54 1.99 25.81
N GLY A 216 -10.07 0.92 26.41
CA GLY A 216 -11.45 0.49 26.26
C GLY A 216 -11.89 0.40 24.79
N LYS A 217 -12.96 1.11 24.44
CA LYS A 217 -13.53 1.15 23.08
C LYS A 217 -12.60 1.80 22.04
N ASP A 218 -11.62 2.59 22.49
CA ASP A 218 -10.69 3.30 21.62
C ASP A 218 -9.38 2.56 21.39
N ALA A 219 -9.20 1.37 21.98
CA ALA A 219 -7.98 0.58 21.84
C ALA A 219 -7.60 0.30 20.39
N MET A 220 -8.58 0.04 19.52
CA MET A 220 -8.29 -0.16 18.10
C MET A 220 -7.80 1.12 17.40
N TYR A 221 -8.31 2.30 17.80
CA TYR A 221 -7.89 3.56 17.18
C TYR A 221 -6.50 3.95 17.65
N GLU A 222 -6.18 3.76 18.93
CA GLU A 222 -4.84 3.97 19.46
C GLU A 222 -3.82 3.04 18.79
N ALA A 223 -4.15 1.75 18.63
CA ALA A 223 -3.31 0.80 17.92
C ALA A 223 -3.09 1.23 16.46
N LEU A 224 -4.12 1.70 15.77
CA LEU A 224 -3.99 2.20 14.40
C LEU A 224 -3.09 3.45 14.33
N THR A 225 -3.29 4.43 15.22
CA THR A 225 -2.49 5.66 15.29
C THR A 225 -1.00 5.34 15.41
N ARG A 226 -0.63 4.46 16.35
CA ARG A 226 0.76 4.01 16.51
C ARG A 226 1.28 3.28 15.28
N SER A 227 0.45 2.42 14.69
CA SER A 227 0.81 1.64 13.52
C SER A 227 1.11 2.55 12.32
N CYS A 228 0.25 3.53 12.03
CA CYS A 228 0.45 4.49 10.94
C CYS A 228 1.74 5.30 11.13
N ALA A 229 1.97 5.86 12.32
CA ALA A 229 3.20 6.59 12.64
C ALA A 229 4.45 5.70 12.48
N ASN A 230 4.39 4.46 12.97
CA ASN A 230 5.50 3.52 12.87
C ASN A 230 5.76 3.09 11.43
N VAL A 231 4.73 2.90 10.61
CA VAL A 231 4.88 2.54 9.19
C VAL A 231 5.59 3.65 8.43
N VAL A 232 5.16 4.90 8.61
CA VAL A 232 5.80 6.08 8.00
C VAL A 232 7.28 6.16 8.40
N CYS A 233 7.56 6.08 9.70
CA CYS A 233 8.93 6.10 10.22
C CYS A 233 9.76 4.91 9.69
N GLY A 234 9.18 3.72 9.64
CA GLY A 234 9.85 2.51 9.15
C GLY A 234 10.26 2.65 7.69
N TRP A 235 9.40 3.20 6.83
CA TRP A 235 9.74 3.46 5.43
C TRP A 235 10.82 4.53 5.28
N GLN A 236 10.74 5.62 6.04
CA GLN A 236 11.79 6.65 6.05
C GLN A 236 13.15 6.06 6.43
N LEU A 237 13.21 5.24 7.49
CA LEU A 237 14.44 4.57 7.91
C LEU A 237 14.94 3.55 6.89
N PHE A 238 14.05 2.84 6.21
CA PHE A 238 14.40 1.89 5.15
C PHE A 238 15.02 2.61 3.95
N LEU A 239 14.37 3.68 3.48
CA LEU A 239 14.84 4.49 2.36
C LEU A 239 16.16 5.21 2.68
N ALA A 240 16.38 5.59 3.93
CA ALA A 240 17.66 6.12 4.43
C ALA A 240 18.74 5.04 4.65
N GLY A 241 18.47 3.75 4.36
CA GLY A 241 19.41 2.64 4.55
C GLY A 241 19.65 2.26 6.02
N THR A 242 18.94 2.87 6.97
CA THR A 242 19.09 2.63 8.41
C THR A 242 18.36 1.36 8.84
N LEU A 243 17.20 1.07 8.26
CA LEU A 243 16.45 -0.16 8.50
C LEU A 243 16.75 -1.19 7.41
N GLN A 244 17.34 -2.32 7.79
CA GLN A 244 17.66 -3.39 6.85
C GLN A 244 16.41 -4.23 6.52
N PRO A 245 16.17 -4.57 5.24
CA PRO A 245 15.05 -5.41 4.85
C PRO A 245 15.23 -6.84 5.39
N LEU A 246 14.10 -7.53 5.58
CA LEU A 246 14.16 -8.98 5.77
C LEU A 246 14.62 -9.66 4.48
N LYS A 247 15.47 -10.69 4.62
CA LYS A 247 15.77 -11.58 3.50
C LYS A 247 14.51 -12.36 3.14
N ILE A 248 14.04 -12.20 1.90
CA ILE A 248 12.99 -13.05 1.35
C ILE A 248 13.58 -14.45 1.13
N ARG A 249 13.03 -15.46 1.82
CA ARG A 249 13.36 -16.88 1.62
C ARG A 249 12.29 -17.51 0.74
N GLY A 250 12.67 -18.14 -0.39
CA GLY A 250 11.75 -18.86 -1.29
C GLY A 250 11.73 -18.39 -2.74
N ARG A 251 10.76 -18.91 -3.52
CA ARG A 251 10.57 -18.89 -5.00
C ARG A 251 10.49 -17.51 -5.71
N TYR A 252 10.88 -16.41 -5.07
CA TYR A 252 10.92 -15.09 -5.73
C TYR A 252 12.20 -14.84 -6.53
N ARG A 253 13.05 -15.88 -6.67
CA ARG A 253 14.19 -15.90 -7.60
C ARG A 253 13.74 -16.40 -8.96
#